data_AF-A0A523V1J8-F1
#
_entry.id   AF-A0A523V1J8-F1
#
_cell.length_a   1.000
_cell.length_b   1.000
_cell.length_c   1.000
_cell.angle_alpha   90.00
_cell.angle_beta   90.00
_cell.angle_gamma   90.00
#
_symmetry.space_group_name_H-M   'P 1'
#
loop_
_entity.id
_entity.type
_entity.pdbx_description
1 polymer ?
#
loop_
_entity_poly.entity_id
_entity_poly.type
_entity_poly.pdbx_seq_one_letter_code
_entity_poly.pdbx_strand_id
1 'polypeptide(L)' 'MVSIKVDDYNSFSQALNRFKIQCQQSGLTGEIKRHQEYEKPTERKRRKRLRAIRRERRKMLKLQRIRNY' A
#
# COMPACT_ATOMS: atom_id res chain seq x y z
N MET A 1 5.37 3.16 11.98
CA MET A 1 4.62 4.35 12.43
C MET A 1 4.99 5.49 11.50
N VAL A 2 4.03 6.24 10.97
CA VAL A 2 4.29 7.37 10.05
C VAL A 2 4.48 8.62 10.89
N SER A 3 5.56 9.39 10.66
CA SER A 3 5.86 10.62 11.39
C SER A 3 6.35 11.70 10.44
N ILE A 4 5.88 12.93 10.63
CA ILE A 4 6.31 14.09 9.84
C ILE A 4 6.75 15.18 10.80
N LYS A 5 7.89 15.79 10.51
CA LYS A 5 8.35 17.00 11.19
C LYS A 5 7.66 18.20 10.55
N VAL A 6 7.14 19.10 11.39
CA VAL A 6 6.55 20.37 10.95
C VAL A 6 7.64 21.41 11.08
N ASP A 7 7.98 22.08 9.98
CA ASP A 7 8.89 23.24 10.00
C ASP A 7 8.09 24.51 10.27
N ASP A 8 8.66 25.45 11.02
CA ASP A 8 8.00 26.71 11.40
C ASP A 8 7.58 27.58 10.20
N TYR A 9 8.25 27.44 9.06
CA TYR A 9 7.95 28.16 7.82
C TYR A 9 6.81 27.55 7.00
N ASN A 10 6.43 26.30 7.27
CA ASN A 10 5.38 25.61 6.53
C ASN A 10 4.06 25.68 7.31
N SER A 11 2.97 26.06 6.62
CA SER A 11 1.63 26.00 7.21
C SER A 11 1.28 24.58 7.66
N PHE A 12 0.66 24.44 8.84
CA PHE A 12 0.18 23.16 9.39
C PHE A 12 -0.64 22.35 8.38
N SER A 13 -1.45 23.02 7.57
CA SER A 13 -2.27 22.38 6.53
C SER A 13 -1.43 21.63 5.48
N GLN A 14 -0.25 22.15 5.12
CA GLN A 14 0.67 21.43 4.23
C GLN A 14 1.28 20.21 4.90
N ALA A 15 1.68 20.32 6.17
CA ALA A 15 2.20 19.18 6.92
C ALA A 15 1.16 18.06 7.06
N LEU A 16 -0.12 18.41 7.29
CA LEU A 16 -1.22 17.46 7.35
C LEU A 16 -1.46 16.76 6.01
N ASN A 17 -1.39 17.48 4.89
CA ASN A 17 -1.54 16.87 3.57
C ASN A 17 -0.40 15.89 3.26
N ARG A 18 0.85 16.26 3.60
CA ARG A 18 2.01 15.35 3.50
C ARG A 18 1.80 14.10 4.37
N PHE A 19 1.22 14.25 5.56
CA PHE A 19 0.92 13.13 6.46
C PHE A 19 -0.09 12.17 5.86
N LYS A 20 -1.18 12.70 5.28
CA LYS A 20 -2.20 11.90 4.61
C LYS A 20 -1.59 11.10 3.44
N ILE A 21 -0.72 11.72 2.65
CA ILE A 21 -0.01 11.04 1.54
C ILE A 21 0.89 9.93 2.08
N GLN A 22 1.69 10.19 3.12
CA GLN A 22 2.56 9.16 3.70
C GLN A 22 1.77 8.00 4.33
N CYS A 23 0.65 8.27 5.00
CA CYS A 23 -0.26 7.24 5.49
C CYS A 23 -0.82 6.38 4.34
N GLN A 24 -1.21 6.99 3.23
CA GLN A 24 -1.64 6.24 2.04
C GLN A 24 -0.50 5.41 1.42
N GLN A 25 0.70 5.99 1.29
CA GLN A 25 1.87 5.32 0.71
C GLN A 25 2.35 4.15 1.57
N SER A 26 2.27 4.29 2.90
CA SER A 26 2.60 3.20 3.84
C SER A 26 1.65 2.01 3.74
N GLY A 27 0.50 2.17 3.09
CA GLY A 27 -0.52 1.11 2.97
C GLY A 27 -1.36 0.90 4.23
N LEU A 28 -1.27 1.80 5.22
CA LEU A 28 -2.00 1.75 6.49
C LEU A 28 -3.50 1.57 6.29
N THR A 29 -4.12 2.33 5.37
CA THR A 29 -5.55 2.20 5.06
C THR A 29 -5.92 0.80 4.58
N GLY A 30 -5.01 0.14 3.84
CA GLY A 30 -5.20 -1.22 3.37
C GLY A 30 -4.95 -2.28 4.45
N GLU A 31 -4.21 -1.96 5.50
CA GLU A 31 -4.04 -2.79 6.70
C GLU A 31 -5.29 -2.74 7.57
N ILE A 32 -5.79 -1.53 7.83
CA ILE A 32 -7.05 -1.32 8.56
C ILE A 32 -8.16 -2.17 7.94
N LYS A 33 -8.38 -2.04 6.61
CA LYS A 33 -9.38 -2.84 5.90
C LYS A 33 -9.17 -4.35 5.95
N ARG A 34 -7.91 -4.81 6.08
CA ARG A 34 -7.59 -6.25 6.18
C ARG A 34 -7.87 -6.81 7.57
N HIS A 35 -7.89 -5.96 8.58
CA HIS A 35 -8.03 -6.33 10.00
C HIS A 35 -9.39 -5.93 10.58
N GLN A 36 -10.27 -5.29 9.81
CA GLN A 36 -11.63 -4.96 10.20
C GLN A 36 -12.47 -6.20 10.56
N GLU A 37 -12.19 -7.34 9.94
CA GLU A 37 -12.92 -8.59 10.15
C GLU A 37 -11.94 -9.71 10.54
N TYR A 38 -12.41 -10.66 11.36
CA TYR A 38 -11.65 -11.87 11.62
C TYR A 38 -11.60 -12.75 10.37
N GLU A 39 -10.41 -12.86 9.79
CA GLU A 39 -10.16 -13.84 8.74
C GLU A 39 -9.45 -15.06 9.30
N LYS A 40 -10.06 -16.23 9.08
CA LYS A 40 -9.47 -17.53 9.44
C LYS A 40 -8.04 -17.63 8.92
N PRO A 41 -7.10 -18.24 9.66
CA PRO A 41 -5.69 -18.28 9.29
C PRO A 41 -5.44 -18.97 7.94
N THR A 42 -6.28 -19.95 7.56
CA THR A 42 -6.26 -20.63 6.27
C THR A 42 -6.64 -19.70 5.12
N GLU A 43 -7.74 -18.97 5.24
CA GLU A 43 -8.16 -17.96 4.27
C GLU A 43 -7.12 -16.84 4.13
N ARG A 44 -6.51 -16.42 5.25
CA ARG A 44 -5.40 -15.45 5.23
C ARG A 44 -4.22 -15.93 4.42
N LYS A 45 -3.82 -17.20 4.57
CA LYS A 45 -2.75 -17.82 3.77
C LYS A 45 -3.15 -17.91 2.29
N ARG A 46 -4.38 -18.35 2.00
CA ARG A 46 -4.91 -18.45 0.62
C ARG A 46 -4.91 -17.09 -0.08
N ARG A 47 -5.45 -16.05 0.56
CA ARG A 47 -5.50 -14.67 0.06
C ARG A 47 -4.11 -14.11 -0.21
N LYS A 48 -3.13 -14.35 0.68
CA LYS A 48 -1.73 -13.96 0.48
C LYS A 48 -1.13 -14.61 -0.77
N ARG A 49 -1.31 -15.93 -0.94
CA ARG A 49 -0.83 -16.68 -2.12
C ARG A 49 -1.43 -16.15 -3.42
N LEU A 50 -2.75 -15.96 -3.46
CA LEU A 50 -3.44 -15.43 -4.65
C LEU A 50 -2.98 -14.02 -5.01
N ARG A 51 -2.72 -13.16 -4.01
CA ARG A 51 -2.17 -11.80 -4.25
C ARG A 51 -0.76 -11.84 -4.83
N ALA A 52 0.10 -12.75 -4.36
CA ALA A 52 1.45 -12.93 -4.89
C ALA A 52 1.42 -13.36 -6.37
N ILE A 53 0.62 -14.39 -6.69
CA ILE A 53 0.45 -14.88 -8.08
C ILE A 53 -0.05 -13.76 -9.00
N ARG A 54 -1.06 -13.00 -8.56
CA ARG A 54 -1.58 -11.85 -9.33
C ARG A 54 -0.52 -10.77 -9.55
N ARG A 55 0.34 -10.51 -8.56
CA ARG A 55 1.44 -9.54 -8.68
C ARG A 55 2.48 -9.99 -9.70
N GLU A 56 2.89 -11.26 -9.66
CA GLU A 56 3.83 -11.85 -10.61
C GLU A 56 3.28 -11.82 -12.04
N ARG A 57 2.03 -12.23 -12.24
CA ARG A 57 1.37 -12.17 -13.55
C ARG A 57 1.39 -10.76 -14.12
N ARG A 58 1.06 -9.75 -13.32
CA ARG A 58 1.12 -8.33 -13.74
C ARG A 58 2.55 -7.88 -14.09
N LYS A 59 3.55 -8.33 -13.33
CA LYS A 59 4.97 -8.03 -13.62
C LYS A 59 5.39 -8.64 -14.95
N MET A 60 5.05 -9.90 -15.21
CA MET A 60 5.36 -10.60 -16.45
C MET A 60 4.72 -9.91 -17.66
N LEU A 61 3.44 -9.55 -17.57
CA LEU A 61 2.75 -8.81 -18.64
C LEU A 61 3.41 -7.45 -18.92
N LYS A 62 3.85 -6.73 -17.88
CA LYS A 62 4.58 -5.47 -18.04
C LYS A 62 5.92 -5.67 -18.76
N LEU A 63 6.67 -6.72 -18.40
CA LEU A 63 7.95 -7.05 -19.04
C LEU A 63 7.78 -7.45 -20.50
N GLN A 64 6.76 -8.25 -20.82
CA GLN A 64 6.42 -8.60 -22.20
C GLN A 64 6.10 -7.35 -23.03
N ARG A 65 5.33 -6.40 -22.46
CA ARG A 65 5.01 -5.15 -23.14
C ARG A 65 6.24 -4.28 -23.42
N ILE A 66 7.21 -4.25 -22.51
CA ILE A 66 8.47 -3.51 -22.70
C ILE A 66 9.35 -4.20 -23.74
N ARG A 67 9.41 -5.54 -23.76
CA ARG A 67 10.20 -6.31 -24.73
C ARG A 67 9.68 -6.19 -26.16
N ASN A 68 8.39 -5.93 -26.33
CA ASN A 68 7.74 -5.80 -27.63
C ASN A 68 7.78 -4.36 -28.19
N TYR A 69 8.57 -3.48 -27.59
CA TYR A 69 8.83 -2.10 -28.00
C TYR A 69 10.30 -1.96 -28.34
#